data_AF-A0A2S6FW87-F1
#
_entry.id   AF-A0A2S6FW87-F1
#
_cell.length_a   1.000
_cell.length_b   1.000
_cell.length_c   1.000
_cell.angle_alpha   90.00
_cell.angle_beta   90.00
_cell.angle_gamma   90.00
#
_symmetry.space_group_name_H-M   'P 1'
#
loop_
_entity.id
_entity.type
_entity.pdbx_description
1 polymer ?
#
loop_
_entity_poly.entity_id
_entity_poly.type
_entity_poly.pdbx_seq_one_letter_code
_entity_poly.pdbx_strand_id
1 'polypeptide(L)' 'MEVQVFLKDEKEPVIYKGDRIDVLDFEMNGIKYKQIRFFKKGFSKSELIEDAIISKIVKI' A
#
# COMPACT_ATOMS: atom_id res chain seq x y z
N MET A 1 -1.50 -2.14 13.53
CA MET A 1 -1.47 -2.98 12.30
C MET A 1 -0.32 -2.51 11.43
N GLU A 2 0.38 -3.45 10.78
CA GLU A 2 1.46 -3.14 9.86
C GLU A 2 1.23 -3.83 8.51
N VAL A 3 1.50 -3.11 7.42
CA VAL A 3 1.49 -3.66 6.06
C VAL A 3 2.82 -3.29 5.40
N GLN A 4 3.49 -4.29 4.84
CA GLN A 4 4.73 -4.15 4.10
C GLN A 4 4.46 -4.39 2.62
N VAL A 5 4.76 -3.41 1.78
CA VAL A 5 4.65 -3.51 0.33
C VAL A 5 6.04 -3.62 -0.26
N PHE A 6 6.34 -4.75 -0.89
CA PHE A 6 7.62 -5.01 -1.52
C PHE A 6 7.52 -4.64 -2.99
N LEU A 7 8.42 -3.77 -3.45
CA LEU A 7 8.51 -3.36 -4.85
C LEU A 7 9.60 -4.19 -5.55
N LYS A 8 9.44 -4.44 -6.85
CA LYS A 8 10.33 -5.36 -7.60
C LYS A 8 11.81 -4.97 -7.58
N ASP A 9 12.09 -3.67 -7.63
CA ASP A 9 13.45 -3.13 -7.76
C ASP A 9 14.00 -2.53 -6.46
N GLU A 10 13.24 -2.63 -5.35
CA GLU A 10 13.63 -2.10 -4.04
C GLU A 10 14.03 -3.21 -3.09
N LYS A 11 15.14 -3.02 -2.35
CA LYS A 11 15.59 -3.99 -1.34
C LYS A 11 14.73 -3.96 -0.08
N GLU A 12 14.21 -2.79 0.28
CA GLU A 12 13.42 -2.61 1.49
C GLU A 12 11.94 -2.41 1.14
N PRO A 13 11.01 -3.00 1.92
CA PRO A 13 9.59 -2.77 1.70
C PRO A 13 9.18 -1.36 2.12
N VAL A 14 8.16 -0.81 1.47
CA VAL A 14 7.44 0.36 1.97
C VAL A 14 6.57 -0.08 3.15
N ILE A 15 6.80 0.51 4.31
CA ILE A 15 6.14 0.10 5.57
C ILE A 15 5.04 1.09 5.94
N TYR A 16 3.81 0.59 6.02
CA TYR A 16 2.65 1.32 6.49
C TYR A 16 2.31 0.86 7.91
N LYS A 17 2.21 1.81 8.85
CA LYS A 17 1.84 1.54 10.25
C LYS A 17 0.68 2.43 10.69
N GLY A 18 -0.37 1.80 11.20
CA GLY A 18 -1.58 2.50 11.65
C GLY A 18 -2.46 1.65 12.55
N ASP A 19 -3.46 2.31 13.11
CA ASP A 19 -4.56 1.69 13.88
C ASP A 19 -5.41 0.82 12.96
N ARG A 20 -5.62 1.27 11.71
CA ARG A 20 -6.26 0.54 10.62
C ARG A 20 -5.49 0.77 9.32
N ILE A 21 -5.37 -0.27 8.50
CA ILE A 21 -4.83 -0.18 7.14
C ILE A 21 -5.76 -0.94 6.19
N ASP A 22 -6.20 -0.26 5.13
CA ASP A 22 -6.97 -0.86 4.04
C ASP A 22 -6.09 -0.92 2.78
N VAL A 23 -6.16 -2.05 2.06
CA VAL A 23 -5.49 -2.25 0.78
C VAL A 23 -6.58 -2.54 -0.24
N LEU A 24 -6.76 -1.64 -1.20
CA LEU A 24 -7.86 -1.70 -2.17
C LEU A 24 -7.31 -1.81 -3.59
N ASP A 25 -7.99 -2.57 -4.43
CA ASP A 25 -7.78 -2.56 -5.87
C ASP A 25 -8.37 -1.29 -6.47
N PHE A 26 -7.60 -0.63 -7.33
CA PHE A 26 -8.01 0.60 -8.01
C PHE A 26 -7.56 0.57 -9.47
N GLU A 27 -8.37 1.09 -10.37
CA GLU A 27 -8.02 1.23 -11.78
C GLU A 27 -8.32 2.66 -12.23
N MET A 28 -7.35 3.29 -12.90
CA MET A 28 -7.49 4.64 -13.42
C MET A 28 -6.86 4.70 -14.80
N ASN A 29 -7.66 5.11 -15.79
CA ASN A 29 -7.24 5.19 -17.19
C ASN A 29 -6.63 3.88 -17.73
N GLY A 30 -7.17 2.73 -17.30
CA GLY A 30 -6.68 1.40 -17.69
C GLY A 30 -5.41 0.93 -16.98
N ILE A 31 -4.85 1.73 -16.06
CA ILE A 31 -3.69 1.34 -15.24
C ILE A 31 -4.21 0.87 -13.87
N LYS A 32 -3.72 -0.30 -13.44
CA LYS A 32 -4.06 -0.91 -12.15
C LYS A 32 -3.13 -0.44 -11.04
N TYR A 33 -3.71 -0.12 -9.91
CA TYR A 33 -3.03 0.34 -8.70
C TYR A 33 -3.55 -0.42 -7.49
N LYS A 34 -2.72 -0.48 -6.45
CA LYS A 34 -3.16 -0.71 -5.08
C LYS A 34 -3.26 0.63 -4.38
N GLN A 35 -4.42 0.95 -3.83
CA GLN A 35 -4.59 2.07 -2.91
C GLN A 35 -4.34 1.59 -1.48
N ILE A 36 -3.32 2.15 -0.82
CA ILE A 36 -3.02 1.89 0.58
C ILE A 36 -3.53 3.04 1.42
N ARG A 37 -4.51 2.78 2.28
CA ARG A 37 -5.06 3.77 3.22
C ARG A 37 -4.64 3.39 4.62
N PHE A 38 -4.00 4.29 5.35
CA PHE A 38 -3.61 4.05 6.72
C PHE A 38 -4.07 5.17 7.64
N PHE A 39 -4.61 4.76 8.79
CA PHE A 39 -5.21 5.62 9.79
C PHE A 39 -4.37 5.56 11.06
N LYS A 40 -3.97 6.71 11.60
CA LYS A 40 -3.15 6.78 12.81
C LYS A 40 -3.53 8.01 13.62
N LYS A 41 -4.01 7.81 14.86
CA LYS A 41 -4.32 8.88 15.82
C LYS A 41 -5.22 9.99 15.24
N GLY A 42 -6.26 9.61 14.52
CA GLY A 42 -7.22 10.56 13.92
C GLY A 42 -6.79 11.17 12.58
N PHE A 43 -5.59 10.86 12.09
CA PHE A 43 -5.15 11.22 10.74
C PHE A 43 -5.31 10.04 9.79
N SER A 44 -5.61 10.33 8.53
CA SER A 44 -5.62 9.34 7.46
C SER A 44 -4.74 9.80 6.31
N LYS A 45 -3.94 8.89 5.75
CA LYS A 45 -3.22 9.11 4.50
C LYS A 45 -3.53 7.99 3.52
N SER A 46 -3.57 8.34 2.23
CA SER A 46 -3.77 7.40 1.13
C SER A 46 -2.64 7.54 0.15
N GLU A 47 -2.13 6.41 -0.34
CA GLU A 47 -1.10 6.34 -1.38
C GLU A 47 -1.56 5.38 -2.48
N LEU A 48 -1.18 5.67 -3.72
CA LEU A 48 -1.41 4.83 -4.88
C LEU A 48 -0.07 4.27 -5.33
N ILE A 49 0.01 2.95 -5.48
CA ILE A 49 1.18 2.25 -6.01
C ILE A 49 0.71 1.44 -7.21
N GLU A 50 1.40 1.57 -8.35
CA GLU A 50 1.08 0.77 -9.54
C GLU A 50 1.23 -0.73 -9.23
N ASP A 51 0.22 -1.51 -9.58
CA ASP A 51 0.21 -2.95 -9.30
C ASP A 51 1.36 -3.66 -10.03
N ALA A 52 1.75 -3.13 -11.20
CA ALA A 52 2.83 -3.66 -12.02
C ALA A 52 4.21 -3.67 -11.33
N ILE A 53 4.45 -2.75 -10.39
CA ILE A 53 5.75 -2.65 -9.68
C ILE A 53 5.74 -3.36 -8.32
N ILE A 54 4.58 -3.83 -7.85
CA ILE A 54 4.44 -4.55 -6.60
C ILE A 54 4.87 -6.02 -6.81
N SER A 55 5.76 -6.50 -5.96
CA SER A 55 6.16 -7.90 -5.89
C SER A 55 5.26 -8.70 -4.96
N LYS A 56 5.00 -8.17 -3.75
CA LYS A 56 4.15 -8.79 -2.74
C LYS A 56 3.68 -7.77 -1.70
N ILE A 57 2.55 -8.07 -1.06
CA ILE A 57 2.02 -7.32 0.08
C ILE A 57 1.87 -8.29 1.26
N VAL A 58 2.43 -7.93 2.40
CA VAL A 58 2.39 -8.74 3.63
C VAL A 58 1.76 -7.94 4.75
N LYS A 59 0.75 -8.52 5.41
CA LYS A 59 0.13 -7.96 6.62
C LYS A 59 0.74 -8.62 7.86
N ILE A 60 1.17 -7.80 8.81
CA ILE A 60 1.75 -8.21 10.11
C ILE A 60 0.82 -7.78 11.24
#